data_AF-A0A961H6J9-F1
#
_entry.id   AF-A0A961H6J9-F1
#
_cell.length_a   1.000
_cell.length_b   1.000
_cell.length_c   1.000
_cell.angle_alpha   90.00
_cell.angle_beta   90.00
_cell.angle_gamma   90.00
#
_symmetry.space_group_name_H-M   'P 1'
#
loop_
_entity.id
_entity.type
_entity.pdbx_description
1 polymer ?
#
loop_
_entity_poly.entity_id
_entity_poly.type
_entity_poly.pdbx_seq_one_letter_code
_entity_poly.pdbx_strand_id
1 'polypeptide(L)'
;MLGDELTYLIERLRLAATLTHAIPHVGLELAPRHGQALVISHDRSLSPDMTPCEFRSLVARMVSNHDIVRDLGWIGDLAAIRLGGHRVTTNGVSVAVVNPSDQRRISAFATTLHADAVMDSARAMARDAIANDPDAREALRDVQLRVEHDPQLGASTVIMPWAAEEAIEDLLQLTDAIAQRCWVDELVTAVSVH
;
A
#
# COMPACT_ATOMS: atom_id res chain seq x y z
N MET A 1 -15.30 -20.61 10.36
CA MET A 1 -14.17 -19.85 10.93
C MET A 1 -12.98 -19.70 9.99
N LEU A 2 -12.68 -20.64 9.08
CA LEU A 2 -11.60 -20.48 8.08
C LEU A 2 -11.87 -19.41 6.99
N GLY A 3 -13.12 -19.02 6.77
CA GLY A 3 -13.49 -18.05 5.73
C GLY A 3 -13.02 -16.63 5.98
N ASP A 4 -13.08 -16.18 7.24
CA ASP A 4 -12.77 -14.78 7.60
C ASP A 4 -11.25 -14.55 7.64
N GLU A 5 -10.48 -15.51 8.17
CA GLU A 5 -9.01 -15.45 8.19
C GLU A 5 -8.42 -15.49 6.78
N LEU A 6 -8.97 -16.32 5.90
CA LEU A 6 -8.55 -16.41 4.51
C LEU A 6 -8.88 -15.13 3.73
N THR A 7 -10.07 -14.58 3.95
CA THR A 7 -10.46 -13.30 3.33
C THR A 7 -9.52 -12.18 3.77
N TYR A 8 -9.26 -12.07 5.07
CA TYR A 8 -8.32 -11.09 5.61
C TYR A 8 -6.89 -11.26 5.05
N LEU A 9 -6.43 -12.50 4.88
CA LEU A 9 -5.14 -12.77 4.27
C LEU A 9 -5.08 -12.31 2.81
N ILE A 10 -6.10 -12.64 2.01
CA ILE A 10 -6.18 -12.24 0.60
C ILE A 10 -6.20 -10.72 0.49
N GLU A 11 -6.92 -10.03 1.36
CA GLU A 11 -6.94 -8.57 1.43
C GLU A 11 -5.56 -7.98 1.71
N ARG A 12 -4.82 -8.54 2.66
CA ARG A 12 -3.44 -8.11 2.93
C ARG A 12 -2.51 -8.35 1.75
N LEU A 13 -2.64 -9.50 1.08
CA LEU A 13 -1.86 -9.81 -0.12
C LEU A 13 -2.21 -8.87 -1.28
N ARG A 14 -3.48 -8.49 -1.41
CA ARG A 14 -4.00 -7.53 -2.40
C ARG A 14 -3.36 -6.16 -2.23
N LEU A 15 -3.38 -5.61 -1.02
CA LEU A 15 -2.75 -4.31 -0.72
C LEU A 15 -1.23 -4.37 -0.89
N ALA A 16 -0.58 -5.44 -0.42
CA ALA A 16 0.86 -5.63 -0.59
C ALA A 16 1.25 -5.73 -2.07
N ALA A 17 0.53 -6.53 -2.87
CA ALA A 17 0.77 -6.65 -4.31
C ALA A 17 0.62 -5.31 -5.03
N THR A 18 -0.38 -4.52 -4.66
CA THR A 18 -0.62 -3.19 -5.24
C THR A 18 0.60 -2.28 -4.99
N LEU A 19 1.08 -2.20 -3.74
CA LEU A 19 2.25 -1.40 -3.37
C LEU A 19 3.53 -1.87 -4.06
N THR A 20 3.84 -3.17 -3.96
CA THR A 20 5.05 -3.77 -4.52
C THR A 20 5.08 -3.66 -6.04
N HIS A 21 3.92 -3.67 -6.72
CA HIS A 21 3.83 -3.47 -8.17
C HIS A 21 3.99 -2.01 -8.59
N ALA A 22 3.40 -1.07 -7.85
CA ALA A 22 3.42 0.34 -8.19
C ALA A 22 4.76 1.02 -7.87
N ILE A 23 5.50 0.52 -6.87
CA ILE A 23 6.71 1.19 -6.36
C ILE A 23 7.93 0.29 -6.57
N PRO A 24 8.80 0.59 -7.57
CA PRO A 24 9.91 -0.28 -7.97
C PRO A 24 10.90 -0.70 -6.87
N HIS A 25 11.01 0.09 -5.80
CA HIS A 25 11.95 -0.19 -4.71
C HIS A 25 11.32 -0.95 -3.54
N VAL A 26 9.99 -1.10 -3.54
CA VAL A 26 9.28 -1.88 -2.54
C VAL A 26 9.35 -3.34 -2.94
N GLY A 27 9.98 -4.13 -2.08
CA GLY A 27 9.96 -5.58 -2.10
C GLY A 27 9.00 -6.14 -1.06
N LEU A 28 8.75 -7.43 -1.16
CA LEU A 28 7.87 -8.17 -0.27
C LEU A 28 8.49 -9.52 0.05
N GLU A 29 8.49 -9.89 1.33
CA GLU A 29 8.85 -11.21 1.81
C GLU A 29 7.60 -11.90 2.36
N LEU A 30 7.31 -13.09 1.84
CA LEU A 30 6.24 -13.96 2.30
C LEU A 30 6.86 -15.14 3.05
N ALA A 31 6.66 -15.18 4.37
CA ALA A 31 7.25 -16.22 5.22
C ALA A 31 6.18 -17.23 5.64
N PRO A 32 6.17 -18.45 5.06
CA PRO A 32 5.32 -19.54 5.55
C PRO A 32 5.80 -20.01 6.94
N ARG A 33 4.89 -20.61 7.72
CA ARG A 33 5.21 -21.23 9.03
C ARG A 33 6.26 -22.33 8.89
N HIS A 34 6.21 -23.03 7.75
CA HIS A 34 7.13 -24.11 7.41
C HIS A 34 7.63 -23.88 5.99
N GLY A 35 8.95 -23.74 5.82
CA GLY A 35 9.59 -23.57 4.52
C GLY A 35 10.46 -22.32 4.41
N GLN A 36 10.99 -22.09 3.21
CA GLN A 36 11.73 -20.88 2.89
C GLN A 36 10.79 -19.71 2.63
N ALA A 37 11.22 -18.51 3.00
CA ALA A 37 10.53 -17.28 2.66
C ALA A 37 10.65 -17.03 1.15
N LEU A 38 9.57 -16.53 0.56
CA LEU A 38 9.53 -16.12 -0.84
C LEU A 38 9.78 -14.62 -0.94
N VAL A 39 10.68 -14.23 -1.83
CA VAL A 39 11.07 -12.85 -2.07
C VAL A 39 10.46 -12.37 -3.38
N ILE A 40 9.69 -11.29 -3.31
CA ILE A 40 9.13 -10.58 -4.47
C ILE A 40 9.80 -9.21 -4.56
N SER A 41 10.43 -8.93 -5.70
CA SER A 41 11.14 -7.66 -5.91
C SER A 41 11.33 -7.34 -7.39
N HIS A 42 11.36 -6.06 -7.73
CA HIS A 42 11.85 -5.61 -9.05
C HIS A 42 13.38 -5.72 -9.16
N ASP A 43 14.10 -5.73 -8.03
CA ASP A 43 15.55 -5.84 -8.02
C ASP A 43 15.99 -7.29 -8.26
N ARG A 44 16.41 -7.55 -9.51
CA ARG A 44 16.89 -8.86 -9.93
C ARG A 44 18.19 -9.28 -9.26
N SER A 45 18.97 -8.35 -8.69
CA SER A 45 20.20 -8.69 -7.98
C SER A 45 19.93 -9.47 -6.69
N LEU A 46 18.72 -9.35 -6.15
CA LEU A 46 18.26 -10.09 -4.97
C LEU A 46 17.82 -11.53 -5.31
N SER A 47 17.87 -11.93 -6.58
CA SER A 47 17.37 -13.24 -7.07
C SER A 47 15.95 -13.56 -6.55
N PRO A 48 14.96 -12.69 -6.82
CA PRO A 48 13.61 -12.86 -6.30
C PRO A 48 12.97 -14.14 -6.86
N ASP A 49 12.17 -14.81 -6.04
CA ASP A 49 11.37 -15.99 -6.43
C ASP A 49 10.28 -15.62 -7.43
N MET A 50 9.81 -14.35 -7.39
CA MET A 50 8.74 -13.86 -8.25
C MET A 50 8.89 -12.37 -8.54
N THR A 51 8.52 -11.95 -9.75
CA THR A 51 8.42 -10.52 -10.07
C THR A 51 7.12 -9.92 -9.51
N PRO A 52 7.08 -8.60 -9.22
CA PRO A 52 5.85 -7.97 -8.74
C PRO A 52 4.66 -8.08 -9.71
N CYS A 53 4.91 -8.18 -11.02
CA CYS A 53 3.87 -8.41 -12.02
C CYS A 53 3.27 -9.82 -11.93
N GLU A 54 4.11 -10.85 -11.75
CA GLU A 54 3.65 -12.22 -11.54
C GLU A 54 2.88 -12.35 -10.23
N PHE A 55 3.38 -11.71 -9.17
CA PHE A 55 2.71 -11.69 -7.87
C PHE A 55 1.35 -11.00 -7.92
N ARG A 56 1.27 -9.83 -8.55
CA ARG A 56 -0.01 -9.14 -8.85
C ARG A 56 -1.00 -10.06 -9.57
N SER A 57 -0.54 -10.77 -10.60
CA SER A 57 -1.39 -11.68 -11.37
C SER A 57 -1.88 -12.88 -10.53
N LEU A 58 -1.02 -13.42 -9.67
CA LEU A 58 -1.38 -14.47 -8.72
C LEU A 58 -2.47 -13.99 -7.75
N VAL A 59 -2.28 -12.81 -7.17
CA VAL A 59 -3.22 -12.24 -6.20
C VAL A 59 -4.56 -11.87 -6.83
N ALA A 60 -4.56 -11.32 -8.05
CA ALA A 60 -5.80 -11.06 -8.78
C ALA A 60 -6.65 -12.33 -8.98
N ARG A 61 -6.00 -13.47 -9.23
CA ARG A 61 -6.69 -14.77 -9.31
C ARG A 61 -7.27 -15.21 -7.97
N MET A 62 -6.57 -14.96 -6.86
CA MET A 62 -7.07 -15.26 -5.50
C MET A 62 -8.28 -14.41 -5.14
N VAL A 63 -8.25 -13.11 -5.45
CA VAL A 63 -9.37 -12.18 -5.23
C VAL A 63 -10.59 -12.61 -6.04
N SER A 64 -10.39 -13.08 -7.27
CA SER A 64 -11.48 -13.52 -8.15
C SER A 64 -12.01 -14.92 -7.84
N ASN A 65 -11.18 -15.78 -7.25
CA ASN A 65 -11.52 -17.17 -6.93
C ASN A 65 -10.77 -17.65 -5.69
N HIS A 66 -11.46 -17.66 -4.55
CA HIS A 66 -10.89 -18.08 -3.27
C HIS A 66 -10.49 -19.57 -3.21
N ASP A 67 -11.06 -20.43 -4.06
CA ASP A 67 -10.71 -21.85 -4.07
C ASP A 67 -9.27 -22.11 -4.53
N ILE A 68 -8.68 -21.18 -5.31
CA ILE A 68 -7.29 -21.30 -5.74
C ILE A 68 -6.31 -21.27 -4.56
N VAL A 69 -6.70 -20.72 -3.42
CA VAL A 69 -5.85 -20.70 -2.22
C VAL A 69 -5.70 -22.11 -1.64
N ARG A 70 -6.69 -22.99 -1.83
CA ARG A 70 -6.58 -24.40 -1.45
C ARG A 70 -5.53 -25.12 -2.31
N ASP A 71 -5.46 -24.80 -3.60
CA ASP A 71 -4.46 -25.36 -4.51
C ASP A 71 -3.05 -24.84 -4.21
N LEU A 72 -2.96 -23.59 -3.73
CA LEU A 72 -1.73 -22.94 -3.31
C LEU A 72 -1.53 -23.07 -1.79
N GLY A 73 -1.65 -24.29 -1.26
CA GLY A 73 -1.74 -24.57 0.19
C GLY A 73 -0.72 -23.85 1.09
N TRP A 74 0.46 -23.49 0.57
CA TRP A 74 1.46 -22.67 1.29
C TRP A 74 0.97 -21.27 1.67
N ILE A 75 0.00 -20.71 0.96
CA ILE A 75 -0.61 -19.40 1.25
C ILE A 75 -1.41 -19.48 2.55
N GLY A 76 -2.16 -20.59 2.76
CA GLY A 76 -2.85 -20.84 4.02
C GLY A 76 -1.90 -20.99 5.22
N ASP A 77 -0.64 -21.35 4.95
CA ASP A 77 0.41 -21.50 5.96
C ASP A 77 1.24 -20.23 6.18
N LEU A 78 0.89 -19.09 5.57
CA LEU A 78 1.63 -17.85 5.76
C LEU A 78 1.63 -17.40 7.22
N ALA A 79 2.83 -17.25 7.78
CA ALA A 79 3.05 -16.73 9.12
C ALA A 79 3.22 -15.21 9.10
N ALA A 80 3.88 -14.68 8.07
CA ALA A 80 4.15 -13.25 7.94
C ALA A 80 4.15 -12.78 6.49
N ILE A 81 3.71 -11.53 6.32
CA ILE A 81 3.83 -10.73 5.10
C ILE A 81 4.62 -9.49 5.50
N ARG A 82 5.81 -9.30 4.92
CA ARG A 82 6.69 -8.18 5.26
C ARG A 82 7.00 -7.35 4.03
N LEU A 83 6.58 -6.09 4.05
CA LEU A 83 7.03 -5.10 3.09
C LEU A 83 8.44 -4.65 3.50
N GLY A 84 9.29 -4.42 2.50
CA GLY A 84 10.66 -4.03 2.77
C GLY A 84 11.45 -3.77 1.50
N GLY A 85 12.76 -3.89 1.60
CA GLY A 85 13.71 -3.51 0.57
C GLY A 85 14.80 -2.64 1.18
N HIS A 86 15.95 -2.59 0.51
CA HIS A 86 17.15 -1.93 1.05
C HIS A 86 16.94 -0.44 1.41
N ARG A 87 15.88 0.19 0.89
CA ARG A 87 15.60 1.62 1.03
C ARG A 87 14.18 1.93 1.48
N VAL A 88 13.51 0.93 2.05
CA VAL A 88 12.09 1.02 2.40
C VAL A 88 11.96 0.99 3.91
N THR A 89 11.27 1.98 4.45
CA THR A 89 10.80 1.98 5.83
C THR A 89 9.29 1.92 5.85
N THR A 90 8.74 1.28 6.88
CA THR A 90 7.29 1.13 7.06
C THR A 90 6.92 1.58 8.47
N ASN A 91 5.80 2.30 8.64
CA ASN A 91 5.32 2.74 9.96
C ASN A 91 3.96 2.13 10.33
N GLY A 92 3.54 1.07 9.62
CA GLY A 92 2.27 0.35 9.85
C GLY A 92 1.10 0.84 9.01
N VAL A 93 1.14 2.09 8.50
CA VAL A 93 0.09 2.65 7.63
C VAL A 93 0.62 3.04 6.25
N SER A 94 1.90 3.41 6.14
CA SER A 94 2.54 3.81 4.90
C SER A 94 3.95 3.19 4.77
N VAL A 95 4.47 3.28 3.55
CA VAL A 95 5.85 2.94 3.19
C VAL A 95 6.55 4.21 2.71
N ALA A 96 7.79 4.40 3.14
CA ALA A 96 8.65 5.46 2.64
C ALA A 96 9.85 4.85 1.92
N VAL A 97 10.21 5.41 0.76
CA VAL A 97 11.35 4.96 -0.04
C VAL A 97 12.34 6.09 -0.21
N VAL A 98 13.61 5.81 0.06
CA VAL A 98 14.70 6.78 -0.10
C VAL A 98 15.37 6.65 -1.47
N ASN A 99 15.51 7.77 -2.18
CA ASN A 99 16.39 7.88 -3.34
C ASN A 99 17.81 8.25 -2.87
N PRO A 100 18.83 7.39 -3.10
CA PRO A 100 20.17 7.63 -2.59
C PRO A 100 20.91 8.77 -3.33
N SER A 101 20.54 9.10 -4.56
CA SER A 101 21.28 10.10 -5.35
C SER A 101 21.11 11.51 -4.80
N ASP A 102 19.96 11.78 -4.18
CA ASP A 102 19.57 13.11 -3.73
C ASP A 102 18.90 13.11 -2.33
N GLN A 103 18.94 11.97 -1.63
CA GLN A 103 18.33 11.75 -0.31
C GLN A 103 16.84 12.10 -0.23
N ARG A 104 16.15 12.21 -1.37
CA ARG A 104 14.72 12.49 -1.39
C ARG A 104 13.94 11.26 -0.95
N ARG A 105 12.74 11.47 -0.42
CA ARG A 105 11.82 10.37 -0.08
C ARG A 105 10.48 10.49 -0.78
N ILE A 106 9.98 9.36 -1.28
CA ILE A 106 8.54 9.19 -1.53
C ILE A 106 7.91 8.53 -0.32
N SER A 107 6.65 8.84 -0.09
CA SER A 107 5.80 8.16 0.87
C SER A 107 4.57 7.65 0.15
N ALA A 108 4.08 6.46 0.49
CA ALA A 108 2.97 5.85 -0.19
C ALA A 108 2.20 4.87 0.70
N PHE A 109 0.94 4.60 0.35
CA PHE A 109 0.14 3.55 0.97
C PHE A 109 -0.80 2.91 -0.07
N ALA A 110 -1.33 1.73 0.22
CA ALA A 110 -2.38 1.11 -0.58
C ALA A 110 -3.71 1.13 0.16
N THR A 111 -4.78 1.20 -0.62
CA THR A 111 -6.18 1.21 -0.17
C THR A 111 -7.04 0.50 -1.20
N THR A 112 -8.16 -0.05 -0.76
CA THR A 112 -9.22 -0.64 -1.58
C THR A 112 -10.13 0.41 -2.23
N LEU A 113 -10.04 1.68 -1.81
CA LEU A 113 -10.79 2.77 -2.42
C LEU A 113 -10.37 3.01 -3.87
N HIS A 114 -11.33 3.38 -4.71
CA HIS A 114 -11.06 3.90 -6.05
C HIS A 114 -10.41 5.29 -5.98
N ALA A 115 -9.73 5.69 -7.06
CA ALA A 115 -8.98 6.95 -7.10
C ALA A 115 -9.82 8.18 -6.72
N ASP A 116 -11.06 8.27 -7.20
CA ASP A 116 -11.94 9.41 -6.89
C ASP A 116 -12.27 9.50 -5.40
N ALA A 117 -12.55 8.36 -4.75
CA ALA A 117 -12.83 8.31 -3.32
C ALA A 117 -11.60 8.71 -2.50
N VAL A 118 -10.40 8.26 -2.90
CA VAL A 118 -9.13 8.71 -2.29
C VAL A 118 -8.98 10.22 -2.40
N MET A 119 -9.25 10.80 -3.58
CA MET A 119 -9.15 12.25 -3.77
C MET A 119 -10.15 13.01 -2.89
N ASP A 120 -11.35 12.48 -2.70
CA ASP A 120 -12.35 13.09 -1.82
C ASP A 120 -11.95 13.00 -0.34
N SER A 121 -11.39 11.87 0.10
CA SER A 121 -10.79 11.72 1.43
C SER A 121 -9.67 12.73 1.66
N ALA A 122 -8.75 12.87 0.69
CA ALA A 122 -7.65 13.83 0.77
C ALA A 122 -8.16 15.28 0.82
N ARG A 123 -9.18 15.62 0.02
CA ARG A 123 -9.81 16.97 0.05
C ARG A 123 -10.56 17.23 1.35
N ALA A 124 -11.20 16.22 1.94
CA ALA A 124 -11.85 16.35 3.24
C ALA A 124 -10.80 16.65 4.32
N MET A 125 -9.72 15.86 4.38
CA MET A 125 -8.60 16.09 5.29
C MET A 125 -7.99 17.50 5.10
N ALA A 126 -7.74 17.91 3.85
CA ALA A 126 -7.22 19.24 3.56
C ALA A 126 -8.15 20.36 4.03
N ARG A 127 -9.47 20.21 3.89
CA ARG A 127 -10.45 21.19 4.40
C ARG A 127 -10.42 21.27 5.92
N ASP A 128 -10.37 20.12 6.60
CA ASP A 128 -10.32 20.06 8.06
C ASP A 128 -9.02 20.67 8.59
N ALA A 129 -7.88 20.41 7.92
CA ALA A 129 -6.60 21.02 8.24
C ALA A 129 -6.65 22.56 8.09
N ILE A 130 -7.16 23.08 6.96
CA ILE A 130 -7.28 24.53 6.72
C ILE A 130 -8.25 25.20 7.70
N ALA A 131 -9.32 24.51 8.10
CA ALA A 131 -10.26 25.04 9.08
C ALA A 131 -9.64 25.19 10.47
N ASN A 132 -8.70 24.31 10.83
CA ASN A 132 -7.99 24.33 12.10
C ASN A 132 -6.74 25.24 12.07
N ASP A 133 -6.10 25.36 10.90
CA ASP A 133 -4.93 26.19 10.65
C ASP A 133 -5.00 26.79 9.23
N PRO A 134 -5.38 28.08 9.10
CA PRO A 134 -5.46 28.75 7.80
C PRO A 134 -4.14 28.77 7.01
N ASP A 135 -2.99 28.71 7.68
CA ASP A 135 -1.66 28.76 7.05
C ASP A 135 -1.30 27.39 6.41
N ALA A 136 -1.96 26.30 6.82
CA ALA A 136 -1.83 24.98 6.19
C ALA A 136 -2.24 24.96 4.70
N ARG A 137 -2.99 25.99 4.25
CA ARG A 137 -3.40 26.13 2.85
C ARG A 137 -2.22 26.23 1.89
N GLU A 138 -1.14 26.88 2.30
CA GLU A 138 0.07 27.01 1.48
C GLU A 138 0.81 25.68 1.40
N ALA A 139 1.01 25.02 2.55
CA ALA A 139 1.63 23.70 2.62
C ALA A 139 0.89 22.64 1.77
N LEU A 140 -0.45 22.64 1.78
CA LEU A 140 -1.26 21.69 1.03
C LEU A 140 -1.33 21.98 -0.47
N ARG A 141 -1.04 23.20 -0.92
CA ARG A 141 -1.05 23.56 -2.34
C ARG A 141 0.06 22.86 -3.14
N ASP A 142 1.19 22.63 -2.49
CA ASP A 142 2.37 22.05 -3.12
C ASP A 142 2.37 20.51 -3.08
N VAL A 143 1.40 19.91 -2.40
CA VAL A 143 1.24 18.46 -2.30
C VAL A 143 0.63 17.92 -3.59
N GLN A 144 1.49 17.40 -4.46
CA GLN A 144 1.08 16.70 -5.68
C GLN A 144 0.81 15.21 -5.39
N LEU A 145 -0.37 14.94 -4.85
CA LEU A 145 -0.87 13.57 -4.65
C LEU A 145 -1.05 12.85 -6.00
N ARG A 146 -0.46 11.66 -6.15
CA ARG A 146 -0.71 10.77 -7.29
C ARG A 146 -1.44 9.52 -6.81
N VAL A 147 -2.50 9.13 -7.50
CA VAL A 147 -3.22 7.89 -7.20
C VAL A 147 -3.17 6.97 -8.42
N GLU A 148 -2.63 5.77 -8.23
CA GLU A 148 -2.55 4.74 -9.26
C GLU A 148 -3.54 3.61 -8.92
N HIS A 149 -4.65 3.53 -9.66
CA HIS A 149 -5.63 2.47 -9.48
C HIS A 149 -5.26 1.22 -10.29
N ASP A 150 -5.23 0.08 -9.61
CA ASP A 150 -5.06 -1.24 -10.22
C ASP A 150 -6.42 -1.92 -10.40
N PRO A 151 -6.97 -1.97 -11.62
CA PRO A 151 -8.27 -2.57 -11.87
C PRO A 151 -8.28 -4.10 -11.72
N GLN A 152 -7.13 -4.77 -11.78
CA GLN A 152 -7.06 -6.23 -11.59
C GLN A 152 -7.18 -6.61 -10.12
N LEU A 153 -6.67 -5.75 -9.23
CA LEU A 153 -6.75 -5.94 -7.78
C LEU A 153 -7.94 -5.21 -7.17
N GLY A 154 -8.55 -4.25 -7.88
CA GLY A 154 -9.59 -3.39 -7.33
C GLY A 154 -9.07 -2.59 -6.13
N ALA A 155 -7.83 -2.10 -6.22
CA ALA A 155 -7.13 -1.39 -5.17
C ALA A 155 -6.31 -0.25 -5.77
N SER A 156 -6.00 0.78 -4.99
CA SER A 156 -5.23 1.95 -5.41
C SER A 156 -3.96 2.08 -4.58
N THR A 157 -2.88 2.52 -5.22
CA THR A 157 -1.68 3.02 -4.54
C THR A 157 -1.70 4.53 -4.55
N VAL A 158 -1.54 5.14 -3.38
CA VAL A 158 -1.45 6.58 -3.20
C VAL A 158 0.02 6.93 -2.98
N ILE A 159 0.54 7.83 -3.80
CA ILE A 159 1.96 8.17 -3.87
C ILE A 159 2.11 9.66 -3.68
N MET A 160 2.84 10.02 -2.63
CA MET A 160 3.25 11.37 -2.33
C MET A 160 4.57 11.67 -3.04
N PRO A 161 4.76 12.90 -3.53
CA PRO A 161 5.91 13.24 -4.36
C PRO A 161 7.20 13.24 -3.53
N TRP A 162 8.33 13.27 -4.24
CA TRP A 162 9.65 13.36 -3.62
C TRP A 162 9.79 14.63 -2.77
N ALA A 163 9.99 14.49 -1.47
CA ALA A 163 10.34 15.60 -0.58
C ALA A 163 11.84 15.66 -0.30
N ALA A 164 12.36 16.88 -0.16
CA ALA A 164 13.68 17.14 0.40
C ALA A 164 13.69 16.83 1.91
N GLU A 165 14.87 16.59 2.48
CA GLU A 165 15.03 16.10 3.87
C GLU A 165 14.27 16.93 4.91
N GLU A 166 14.31 18.25 4.75
CA GLU A 166 13.68 19.24 5.64
C GLU A 166 12.14 19.15 5.67
N ALA A 167 11.52 18.60 4.64
CA ALA A 167 10.05 18.48 4.51
C ALA A 167 9.55 17.03 4.63
N ILE A 168 10.43 16.07 4.97
CA ILE A 168 10.07 14.65 5.04
C ILE A 168 9.05 14.39 6.14
N GLU A 169 9.23 14.97 7.32
CA GLU A 169 8.34 14.70 8.46
C GLU A 169 6.90 15.13 8.15
N ASP A 170 6.73 16.32 7.58
CA ASP A 170 5.42 16.84 7.16
C ASP A 170 4.79 15.96 6.06
N LEU A 171 5.60 15.50 5.09
CA LEU A 171 5.12 14.59 4.03
C LEU A 171 4.63 13.26 4.62
N LEU A 172 5.39 12.67 5.55
CA LEU A 172 5.03 11.41 6.20
C LEU A 172 3.77 11.57 7.03
N GLN A 173 3.67 12.62 7.86
CA GLN A 173 2.48 12.91 8.65
C GLN A 173 1.24 13.10 7.77
N LEU A 174 1.38 13.83 6.66
CA LEU A 174 0.29 14.02 5.72
C LEU A 174 -0.12 12.70 5.04
N THR A 175 0.85 11.88 4.64
CA THR A 175 0.57 10.55 4.07
C THR A 175 -0.24 9.70 5.04
N ASP A 176 0.21 9.64 6.30
CA ASP A 176 -0.41 8.84 7.34
C ASP A 176 -1.83 9.34 7.66
N ALA A 177 -2.04 10.66 7.70
CA ALA A 177 -3.35 11.25 7.91
C ALA A 177 -4.33 10.92 6.77
N ILE A 178 -3.87 10.98 5.51
CA ILE A 178 -4.70 10.57 4.36
C ILE A 178 -4.97 9.06 4.40
N ALA A 179 -3.98 8.24 4.73
CA ALA A 179 -4.13 6.79 4.86
C ALA A 179 -5.17 6.41 5.92
N GLN A 180 -5.08 7.04 7.11
CA GLN A 180 -6.04 6.84 8.19
C GLN A 180 -7.45 7.27 7.78
N ARG A 181 -7.58 8.38 7.06
CA ARG A 181 -8.89 8.82 6.56
C ARG A 181 -9.46 7.84 5.55
N CYS A 182 -8.66 7.38 4.60
CA CYS A 182 -9.07 6.36 3.63
C CYS A 182 -9.54 5.10 4.34
N TRP A 183 -8.81 4.63 5.37
CA TRP A 183 -9.21 3.47 6.16
C TRP A 183 -10.57 3.65 6.85
N VAL A 184 -10.84 4.84 7.40
CA VAL A 184 -12.17 5.15 7.96
C VAL A 184 -13.25 5.11 6.87
N ASP A 185 -13.00 5.70 5.71
CA ASP A 185 -13.98 5.75 4.62
C ASP A 185 -14.23 4.35 4.02
N GLU A 186 -13.21 3.47 3.98
CA GLU A 186 -13.35 2.04 3.64
C GLU A 186 -14.27 1.33 4.62
N LEU A 187 -14.04 1.51 5.93
CA LEU A 187 -14.87 0.91 6.97
C LEU A 187 -16.32 1.39 6.87
N VAL A 188 -16.53 2.70 6.69
CA VAL A 188 -17.86 3.28 6.51
C VAL A 188 -18.54 2.68 5.28
N THR A 189 -17.83 2.56 4.16
CA THR A 189 -18.36 1.94 2.94
C THR A 189 -18.73 0.48 3.19
N ALA A 190 -17.86 -0.29 3.85
CA ALA A 190 -18.09 -1.70 4.13
C ALA A 190 -19.32 -1.95 5.04
N VAL A 191 -19.59 -1.06 6.01
CA VAL A 191 -20.75 -1.19 6.92
C VAL A 191 -22.03 -0.55 6.37
N SER A 192 -21.93 0.38 5.42
CA SER A 192 -23.09 1.08 4.84
C SER A 192 -23.75 0.29 3.70
N VAL A 193 -23.09 -0.75 3.18
CA VAL A 193 -23.67 -1.70 2.22
C VAL A 193 -24.53 -2.71 2.99
N HIS A 194 -25.64 -2.25 3.55
CA HIS A 194 -26.71 -3.05 4.15
C HIS A 194 -28.08 -2.50 3.73
#